data_AF-A0A651G493-F1
#
_entry.id   AF-A0A651G493-F1
#
_cell.length_a   1.000
_cell.length_b   1.000
_cell.length_c   1.000
_cell.angle_alpha   90.00
_cell.angle_beta   90.00
_cell.angle_gamma   90.00
#
_symmetry.space_group_name_H-M   'P 1'
#
loop_
_entity.id
_entity.type
_entity.pdbx_description
1 polymer ?
#
loop_
_entity_poly.entity_id
_entity_poly.type
_entity_poly.pdbx_seq_one_letter_code
_entity_poly.pdbx_strand_id
1 'polypeptide(L)'
;MAKDLFEKISNEENNEVTLDFTGIQFASRSFMVQLYSMLAKQRSQVRFVNMNENVDRMYLLAIRAYNRPAVIPAQMKKNPEPELLNL
;
A
#
# COMPACT_ATOMS: atom_id res chain seq x y z
N MET A 1 -23.97 23.70 -20.65
CA MET A 1 -23.57 22.52 -21.43
C MET A 1 -22.15 22.04 -21.10
N ALA A 2 -21.07 22.79 -21.40
CA ALA A 2 -19.72 22.36 -20.99
C ALA A 2 -19.49 22.46 -19.46
N LYS A 3 -20.09 23.47 -18.82
CA LYS A 3 -20.02 23.69 -17.37
C LYS A 3 -20.74 22.60 -16.57
N ASP A 4 -21.90 22.12 -17.04
CA ASP A 4 -22.65 21.01 -16.43
C ASP A 4 -21.91 19.67 -16.54
N LEU A 5 -21.10 19.48 -17.60
CA LEU A 5 -20.27 18.30 -17.76
C LEU A 5 -19.08 18.34 -16.79
N PHE A 6 -18.46 19.52 -16.63
CA PHE A 6 -17.39 19.75 -15.67
C PHE A 6 -17.88 19.64 -14.21
N GLU A 7 -19.08 20.16 -13.91
CA GLU A 7 -19.71 20.02 -12.59
C GLU A 7 -20.12 18.57 -12.33
N LYS A 8 -20.57 17.78 -13.32
CA LYS A 8 -20.81 16.34 -13.12
C LYS A 8 -19.54 15.55 -12.87
N ILE A 9 -18.46 15.82 -13.60
CA ILE A 9 -17.17 15.16 -13.39
C ILE A 9 -16.52 15.60 -12.07
N SER A 10 -16.73 16.85 -11.67
CA SER A 10 -16.27 17.39 -10.37
C SER A 10 -17.17 16.98 -9.20
N ASN A 11 -18.43 16.60 -9.43
CA ASN A 11 -19.39 16.15 -8.41
C ASN A 11 -19.50 14.61 -8.31
N GLU A 12 -18.86 13.83 -9.19
CA GLU A 12 -18.58 12.41 -8.94
C GLU A 12 -17.41 12.24 -7.94
N GLU A 13 -17.37 13.13 -6.95
CA GLU A 13 -16.55 13.02 -5.76
C GLU A 13 -17.11 11.89 -4.89
N ASN A 14 -16.32 10.83 -4.77
CA ASN A 14 -16.54 9.64 -3.93
C ASN A 14 -17.44 8.56 -4.54
N ASN A 15 -17.02 7.97 -5.66
CA ASN A 15 -17.39 6.59 -5.97
C ASN A 15 -16.84 5.67 -4.86
N GLU A 16 -17.62 5.50 -3.79
CA GLU A 16 -17.34 4.54 -2.73
C GLU A 16 -17.53 3.13 -3.31
N VAL A 17 -16.42 2.46 -3.64
CA VAL A 17 -16.45 1.11 -4.19
C VAL A 17 -16.41 0.12 -3.04
N THR A 18 -17.38 -0.77 -2.94
CA THR A 18 -17.35 -1.87 -1.96
C THR A 18 -16.75 -3.12 -2.60
N LEU A 19 -15.71 -3.67 -1.97
CA LEU A 19 -15.08 -4.93 -2.37
C LEU A 19 -15.41 -6.01 -1.35
N ASP A 20 -16.12 -7.05 -1.80
CA ASP A 20 -16.56 -8.18 -0.98
C ASP A 20 -15.56 -9.34 -1.05
N PHE A 21 -15.06 -9.75 0.12
CA PHE A 21 -14.10 -10.85 0.28
C PHE A 21 -14.77 -12.16 0.72
N THR A 22 -16.10 -12.26 0.61
CA THR A 22 -16.83 -13.51 0.88
C THR A 22 -16.25 -14.66 0.08
N GLY A 23 -15.91 -15.75 0.77
CA GLY A 23 -15.33 -16.95 0.17
C GLY A 23 -13.83 -16.86 -0.13
N ILE A 24 -13.20 -15.69 0.02
CA ILE A 24 -11.75 -15.56 -0.09
C ILE A 24 -11.12 -16.08 1.20
N GLN A 25 -10.45 -17.23 1.12
CA GLN A 25 -9.78 -17.84 2.27
C GLN A 25 -8.35 -17.32 2.47
N PHE A 26 -7.68 -16.95 1.39
CA PHE A 26 -6.28 -16.55 1.38
C PHE A 26 -6.03 -15.44 0.35
N ALA A 27 -5.16 -14.50 0.70
CA ALA A 27 -4.63 -13.50 -0.22
C ALA A 27 -3.13 -13.33 0.05
N SER A 28 -2.32 -13.27 -1.01
CA SER A 28 -0.88 -13.09 -0.82
C SER A 28 -0.55 -11.64 -0.45
N ARG A 29 0.57 -11.44 0.27
CA ARG A 29 1.10 -10.10 0.56
C ARG A 29 1.35 -9.29 -0.72
N SER A 30 1.90 -9.92 -1.76
CA SER A 30 2.21 -9.28 -3.04
C SER A 30 0.94 -8.75 -3.72
N PHE A 31 -0.12 -9.56 -3.72
CA PHE A 31 -1.42 -9.16 -4.23
C PHE A 31 -1.99 -7.97 -3.45
N MET A 32 -1.97 -8.02 -2.12
CA MET A 32 -2.50 -6.94 -1.29
C MET A 32 -1.72 -5.63 -1.45
N VAL A 33 -0.40 -5.69 -1.65
CA VAL A 33 0.43 -4.51 -1.95
C VAL A 33 0.05 -3.91 -3.30
N GLN A 34 -0.16 -4.73 -4.33
CA GLN A 34 -0.60 -4.26 -5.65
C GLN A 34 -1.99 -3.64 -5.58
N LEU A 35 -2.94 -4.32 -4.93
CA LEU A 35 -4.30 -3.82 -4.72
C LEU A 35 -4.28 -2.46 -4.02
N TYR A 36 -3.59 -2.36 -2.88
CA TYR A 36 -3.48 -1.10 -2.14
C TYR A 36 -2.84 0.01 -2.98
N SER A 37 -1.78 -0.28 -3.73
CA SER A 37 -1.11 0.67 -4.63
C SER A 37 -2.05 1.19 -5.73
N MET A 38 -2.88 0.32 -6.31
CA MET A 38 -3.87 0.72 -7.31
C MET A 38 -4.92 1.65 -6.71
N LEU A 39 -5.46 1.30 -5.53
CA LEU A 39 -6.47 2.11 -4.85
C LEU A 39 -5.92 3.48 -4.42
N ALA A 40 -4.70 3.52 -3.88
CA ALA A 40 -4.04 4.76 -3.48
C ALA A 40 -3.83 5.73 -4.66
N LYS A 41 -3.59 5.21 -5.88
CA LYS A 41 -3.42 6.03 -7.09
C LYS A 41 -4.74 6.60 -7.61
N GLN A 42 -5.83 5.84 -7.49
CA GLN A 42 -7.14 6.24 -8.02
C GLN A 42 -7.86 7.29 -7.16
N ARG A 43 -7.38 7.57 -5.93
CA ARG A 43 -8.07 8.43 -4.94
C ARG A 43 -9.53 8.01 -4.66
N SER A 44 -9.90 6.79 -5.03
CA SER A 44 -11.22 6.22 -4.75
C SER A 44 -11.30 5.78 -3.30
N GLN A 45 -12.40 6.10 -2.63
CA GLN A 45 -12.70 5.53 -1.32
C GLN A 45 -13.20 4.09 -1.53
N VAL A 46 -12.53 3.11 -0.94
CA VAL A 46 -12.92 1.69 -1.07
C VAL A 46 -13.21 1.11 0.29
N ARG A 47 -14.38 0.47 0.41
CA ARG A 47 -14.79 -0.25 1.61
C ARG A 47 -14.58 -1.74 1.39
N PHE A 48 -13.80 -2.37 2.27
CA PHE A 48 -13.68 -3.83 2.28
C PHE A 48 -14.74 -4.44 3.20
N VAL A 49 -15.43 -5.47 2.72
CA VAL A 49 -16.40 -6.22 3.51
C VAL A 49 -16.07 -7.71 3.50
N ASN A 50 -16.45 -8.42 4.57
CA ASN A 50 -16.29 -9.87 4.72
C ASN A 50 -14.84 -10.38 4.59
N MET A 51 -13.84 -9.57 4.97
CA MET A 51 -12.46 -10.06 5.10
C MET A 51 -12.36 -11.01 6.31
N ASN A 52 -11.77 -12.18 6.07
CA ASN A 52 -11.37 -13.06 7.17
C ASN A 52 -10.06 -12.56 7.82
N GLU A 53 -9.70 -13.12 8.98
CA GLU A 53 -8.52 -12.70 9.74
C GLU A 53 -7.19 -12.80 8.96
N ASN A 54 -7.02 -13.82 8.12
CA ASN A 54 -5.78 -14.00 7.35
C ASN A 54 -5.65 -12.92 6.28
N VAL A 55 -6.75 -12.63 5.58
CA VAL A 55 -6.83 -11.61 4.54
C VAL A 55 -6.61 -10.22 5.14
N ASP A 56 -7.23 -9.93 6.28
CA ASP A 56 -7.05 -8.68 7.02
C ASP A 56 -5.59 -8.46 7.47
N ARG A 57 -4.96 -9.48 8.05
CA ARG A 57 -3.53 -9.42 8.42
C ARG A 57 -2.64 -9.14 7.21
N MET A 58 -2.93 -9.75 6.06
CA MET A 58 -2.17 -9.50 4.83
C MET A 58 -2.39 -8.09 4.29
N TYR A 59 -3.60 -7.55 4.40
CA TYR A 59 -3.90 -6.17 4.04
C TYR A 59 -3.14 -5.16 4.93
N LEU A 60 -3.10 -5.38 6.25
CA LEU A 60 -2.31 -4.55 7.18
C LEU A 60 -0.81 -4.58 6.85
N LEU A 61 -0.27 -5.74 6.48
CA LEU A 61 1.12 -5.85 6.04
C LEU A 61 1.38 -5.11 4.73
N ALA A 62 0.39 -5.05 3.83
CA ALA A 62 0.50 -4.31 2.59
C ALA A 62 0.55 -2.79 2.81
N ILE A 63 -0.30 -2.25 3.69
CA ILE A 63 -0.27 -0.84 4.08
C ILE A 63 1.11 -0.45 4.61
N ARG A 64 1.66 -1.27 5.51
CA ARG A 64 3.01 -1.04 6.08
C ARG A 64 4.11 -1.12 5.04
N ALA A 65 3.96 -1.99 4.04
CA ALA A 65 4.95 -2.17 2.99
C ALA A 65 4.98 -0.99 2.01
N TYR A 66 3.81 -0.47 1.63
CA TYR A 66 3.70 0.63 0.68
C TYR A 66 4.36 1.92 1.18
N ASN A 67 4.23 2.20 2.49
CA ASN A 67 4.79 3.40 3.10
C ASN A 67 6.26 3.27 3.54
N ARG A 68 6.89 2.09 3.36
CA ARG A 68 8.27 1.88 3.80
C ARG A 68 9.24 2.20 2.66
N PRO A 69 10.23 3.09 2.86
CA PRO A 69 11.33 3.25 1.91
C PRO A 69 11.99 1.89 1.68
N ALA A 70 12.20 1.52 0.41
CA ALA A 70 12.77 0.23 0.05
C ALA A 70 14.12 -0.03 0.74
N VAL A 71 14.86 1.04 1.04
CA VAL A 71 16.10 1.07 1.81
C VAL A 71 16.20 2.45 2.45
N ILE A 72 16.37 2.56 3.77
CA ILE A 72 17.08 3.72 4.34
C ILE A 72 18.52 3.23 4.37
N PRO A 73 19.43 3.77 3.55
CA PRO A 73 20.82 3.36 3.63
C PRO A 73 21.27 3.63 5.07
N ALA A 74 21.60 2.56 5.79
CA ALA A 74 22.35 2.70 7.02
C ALA A 74 23.56 3.53 6.61
N GLN A 75 23.71 4.73 7.21
CA GLN A 75 24.90 5.54 7.03
C GLN A 75 26.09 4.57 7.11
N MET A 76 26.84 4.46 6.01
CA MET A 76 28.10 3.74 5.98
C MET A 76 28.91 4.29 7.16
N LYS A 77 28.98 3.54 8.26
CA LYS A 77 29.99 3.79 9.28
C LYS A 77 31.30 3.58 8.54
N LYS A 78 31.99 4.69 8.23
CA LYS A 78 33.37 4.68 7.78
C LYS A 78 34.17 3.75 8.71
N ASN A 79 34.92 2.84 8.09
CA ASN A 79 35.89 1.91 8.68
C ASN A 79 36.52 2.40 9.99
N PRO A 80 36.73 1.51 10.97
CA PRO A 80 38.02 1.40 11.61
C PRO A 80 38.91 0.46 10.78
N GLU A 81 40.07 0.95 10.37
CA GLU A 81 41.14 0.15 9.77
C GLU A 81 41.54 -1.01 10.70
N PRO A 82 41.99 -2.17 10.18
CA PRO A 82 42.59 -3.19 11.02
C PRO A 82 43.96 -2.70 11.49
N GLU A 83 44.14 -2.55 12.81
CA GLU A 83 45.45 -2.37 13.42
C GLU A 83 46.34 -3.56 13.03
N LEU A 84 47.38 -3.28 12.25
CA LEU A 84 48.48 -4.22 12.03
C LEU A 84 49.21 -4.38 13.37
N LEU A 85 49.07 -5.57 13.97
CA LEU A 85 49.88 -6.04 15.09
C LEU A 85 51.37 -5.99 14.69
N ASN A 86 52.06 -4.92 15.13
CA ASN A 86 53.52 -4.89 15.22
C ASN A 86 53.91 -5.25 16.64
N LEU A 87 54.19 -6.54 16.90
CA LEU A 87 55.14 -7.01 17.91
C LEU A 87 55.78 -8.32 17.45
#